data_AF-A0A7W1AD83-F1
#
_entry.id   AF-A0A7W1AD83-F1
#
_cell.length_a   1.000
_cell.length_b   1.000
_cell.length_c   1.000
_cell.angle_alpha   90.00
_cell.angle_beta   90.00
_cell.angle_gamma   90.00
#
_symmetry.space_group_name_H-M   'P 1'
#
loop_
_entity.id
_entity.type
_entity.pdbx_description
1 polymer ?
#
loop_
_entity_poly.entity_id
_entity_poly.type
_entity_poly.pdbx_seq_one_letter_code
_entity_poly.pdbx_strand_id
1 'polypeptide(L)' 'MDDKNRKKVTITEAAEYLGLTRTTVQDMVERGVLKADKFAGAVHIPREEVDRIERETAP' A
#
# COMPACT_ATOMS: atom_id res chain seq x y z
N MET A 1 2.36 -1.91 -18.66
CA MET A 1 2.97 -0.74 -17.98
C MET A 1 3.57 -1.28 -16.71
N ASP A 2 4.81 -1.74 -16.80
CA ASP A 2 5.53 -2.38 -15.69
C ASP A 2 6.21 -1.29 -14.85
N ASP A 3 5.43 -0.65 -13.99
CA ASP A 3 5.90 0.28 -12.97
C ASP A 3 6.53 -0.47 -11.77
N LYS A 4 7.22 -1.59 -12.01
CA LYS A 4 7.93 -2.37 -10.98
C LYS A 4 9.04 -1.58 -10.27
N ASN A 5 9.38 -0.39 -10.77
CA ASN A 5 10.38 0.51 -10.20
C ASN A 5 9.78 1.79 -9.56
N ARG A 6 8.45 1.89 -9.44
CA ARG A 6 7.82 3.01 -8.72
C ARG A 6 8.05 2.84 -7.21
N LYS A 7 8.67 3.85 -6.60
CA LYS A 7 8.94 3.89 -5.16
C LYS A 7 7.68 3.96 -4.30
N LYS A 8 6.55 4.36 -4.87
CA LYS A 8 5.26 4.49 -4.17
C LYS A 8 4.13 3.94 -5.02
N VAL A 9 3.11 3.38 -4.36
CA VAL A 9 1.91 2.83 -4.96
C VAL A 9 0.67 3.48 -4.35
N THR A 10 -0.42 3.51 -5.09
CA THR A 10 -1.73 3.94 -4.61
C THR A 10 -2.37 2.85 -3.74
N ILE A 11 -3.48 3.19 -3.07
CA ILE A 11 -4.29 2.22 -2.32
C ILE A 11 -4.78 1.08 -3.21
N THR A 12 -5.18 1.38 -4.45
CA THR A 12 -5.68 0.36 -5.38
C THR A 12 -4.57 -0.63 -5.72
N GLU A 13 -3.39 -0.13 -6.08
CA GLU A 13 -2.25 -0.99 -6.39
C GLU A 13 -1.82 -1.80 -5.17
N ALA A 14 -1.72 -1.19 -3.98
CA ALA A 14 -1.38 -1.91 -2.74
C ALA A 14 -2.40 -3.02 -2.42
N ALA A 15 -3.68 -2.78 -2.66
CA ALA A 15 -4.74 -3.78 -2.48
C ALA A 15 -4.55 -4.97 -3.44
N GLU A 16 -4.24 -4.70 -4.71
CA GLU A 16 -3.93 -5.75 -5.69
C GLU A 16 -2.69 -6.56 -5.29
N TYR A 17 -1.62 -5.89 -4.82
CA TYR A 17 -0.39 -6.55 -4.39
C TYR A 17 -0.58 -7.44 -3.16
N LEU A 18 -1.34 -6.97 -2.16
CA LEU A 18 -1.55 -7.71 -0.91
C LEU A 18 -2.70 -8.72 -1.00
N GLY A 19 -3.43 -8.77 -2.13
CA GLY A 19 -4.65 -9.58 -2.23
C GLY A 19 -5.76 -9.11 -1.29
N LEU A 20 -5.81 -7.81 -0.97
CA LEU A 20 -6.78 -7.20 -0.05
C LEU A 20 -7.78 -6.33 -0.80
N THR A 21 -8.82 -5.87 -0.08
CA THR A 21 -9.74 -4.86 -0.62
C THR A 21 -9.17 -3.46 -0.45
N ARG A 22 -9.56 -2.53 -1.34
CA ARG A 22 -9.21 -1.11 -1.23
C ARG A 22 -9.62 -0.51 0.13
N THR A 23 -10.79 -0.89 0.63
CA THR A 23 -11.30 -0.44 1.94
C THR A 23 -10.43 -0.95 3.08
N THR A 24 -9.98 -2.21 3.02
CA THR A 24 -9.05 -2.77 4.01
C THR A 24 -7.73 -2.01 4.02
N VAL A 25 -7.15 -1.73 2.86
CA VAL A 25 -5.89 -0.97 2.77
C VAL A 25 -6.08 0.48 3.25
N GLN A 26 -7.20 1.11 2.92
CA GLN A 26 -7.55 2.44 3.44
C GLN A 26 -7.62 2.43 4.98
N ASP A 27 -8.32 1.47 5.58
CA ASP A 27 -8.41 1.31 7.05
C ASP A 27 -7.03 1.12 7.68
N MET A 28 -6.16 0.30 7.07
CA MET A 28 -4.79 0.10 7.53
C MET A 28 -3.96 1.40 7.51
N VAL A 29 -4.14 2.23 6.50
CA VAL A 29 -3.49 3.56 6.43
C VAL A 29 -4.05 4.48 7.52
N GLU A 30 -5.37 4.54 7.68
CA GLU A 30 -6.04 5.38 8.68
C GLU A 30 -5.69 5.00 10.11
N ARG A 31 -5.49 3.70 10.37
CA ARG A 31 -5.06 3.16 11.65
C ARG A 31 -3.55 3.23 11.87
N GLY A 32 -2.77 3.67 10.87
CA GLY A 32 -1.32 3.79 10.93
C GLY A 32 -0.56 2.46 10.87
N VAL A 33 -1.23 1.36 10.51
CA VAL A 33 -0.60 0.04 10.28
C VAL A 33 0.29 0.08 9.05
N LEU A 34 -0.20 0.75 7.99
CA LEU A 34 0.50 0.97 6.74
C LEU A 34 0.88 2.45 6.62
N LYS A 35 2.18 2.76 6.62
CA LYS A 35 2.64 4.14 6.44
C LYS A 35 2.36 4.62 5.01
N ALA A 36 1.79 5.81 4.89
CA ALA A 36 1.53 6.43 3.60
C ALA A 36 1.65 7.96 3.68
N ASP A 37 2.03 8.57 2.56
CA ASP A 37 2.03 10.01 2.38
C ASP A 37 0.77 10.46 1.63
N LYS A 38 0.17 11.56 2.06
CA LYS A 38 -0.90 12.22 1.29
C LYS A 38 -0.29 13.37 0.49
N PHE A 39 -0.36 13.28 -0.83
CA PHE A 39 0.14 14.32 -1.74
C PHE A 39 -0.88 14.59 -2.85
N ALA A 40 -1.21 15.86 -3.08
CA ALA A 40 -2.18 16.29 -4.09
C ALA A 40 -3.54 15.55 -4.01
N GLY A 41 -4.01 15.24 -2.80
CA GLY A 41 -5.29 14.52 -2.60
C GLY A 41 -5.21 13.00 -2.79
N ALA A 42 -4.06 12.46 -3.17
CA ALA A 42 -3.84 11.02 -3.34
C ALA A 42 -2.95 10.43 -2.23
N VAL A 43 -3.31 9.22 -1.79
CA VAL A 43 -2.52 8.43 -0.84
C VAL A 43 -1.45 7.67 -1.61
N HIS A 44 -0.20 7.85 -1.20
CA HIS A 44 0.97 7.21 -1.76
C HIS A 44 1.67 6.39 -0.69
N ILE A 45 1.64 5.07 -0.86
CA ILE A 45 2.21 4.09 0.05
C ILE A 45 3.59 3.71 -0.48
N PRO A 46 4.68 3.84 0.30
CA PRO A 46 6.00 3.36 -0.12
C PRO A 46 5.94 1.87 -0.48
N ARG A 47 6.60 1.48 -1.57
CA ARG A 47 6.62 0.07 -1.99
C ARG A 47 7.18 -0.85 -0.91
N GLU A 48 8.23 -0.40 -0.24
CA GLU A 48 8.88 -1.12 0.87
C GLU A 48 7.92 -1.38 2.04
N GLU A 49 6.93 -0.51 2.25
CA GLU A 49 5.94 -0.67 3.31
C GLU A 49 4.91 -1.74 2.96
N VAL A 50 4.53 -1.84 1.68
CA VAL A 50 3.68 -2.93 1.19
C VAL A 50 4.39 -4.26 1.32
N ASP A 51 5.66 -4.33 0.88
CA ASP A 51 6.46 -5.55 0.98
C ASP A 51 6.71 -5.96 2.44
N ARG A 52 6.77 -5.01 3.38
CA ARG A 52 6.84 -5.29 4.83
C ARG A 52 5.58 -6.02 5.32
N ILE A 53 4.40 -5.52 4.97
CA ILE A 53 3.13 -6.15 5.37
C ILE A 53 2.97 -7.53 4.74
N GLU A 54 3.33 -7.70 3.47
CA GLU A 54 3.30 -9.01 2.81
C GLU A 54 4.13 -10.04 3.59
N ARG A 55 5.34 -9.68 4.03
CA ARG A 55 6.22 -10.55 4.82
C ARG A 55 5.70 -10.81 6.25
N GLU A 56 5.03 -9.84 6.87
CA GLU A 56 4.47 -9.99 8.23
C GLU A 56 3.20 -10.86 8.24
N THR A 57 2.49 -10.96 7.11
CA THR A 57 1.21 -11.66 6.98
C THR A 57 1.29 -12.97 6.19
N ALA A 58 2.41 -13.22 5.52
CA ALA A 58 2.71 -14.51 4.91
C ALA A 58 2.93 -15.59 6.00
N PRO A 59 2.30 -16.77 5.88
CA PRO A 59 2.43 -17.88 6.83
C PRO A 59 3.82 -18.53 6.85
#